data_AF-A0A4V5TPT2-F1
#
_entry.id   AF-A0A4V5TPT2-F1
#
_cell.length_a   1.000
_cell.length_b   1.000
_cell.length_c   1.000
_cell.angle_alpha   90.00
_cell.angle_beta   90.00
_cell.angle_gamma   90.00
#
_symmetry.space_group_name_H-M   'P 1'
#
loop_
_entity.id
_entity.type
_entity.pdbx_description
1 polymer ?
#
loop_
_entity_poly.entity_id
_entity_poly.type
_entity_poly.pdbx_seq_one_letter_code
_entity_poly.pdbx_strand_id
1 'polypeptide(L)'
;MIKKELIILLNLLRIIFGFIGGILAIYMLVTGNYLVSLLSLMSLFMGLMFFVMGVSDVKKSHKFSGYSMFLASGFIIFVAVYTFI
;
A
#
# COMPACT_ATOMS: atom_id res chain seq x y z
N MET A 1 -24.55 4.88 11.01
CA MET A 1 -24.05 3.49 11.09
C MET A 1 -22.97 3.17 10.04
N ILE A 2 -23.19 3.53 8.77
CA ILE A 2 -22.33 3.21 7.60
C ILE A 2 -20.85 3.64 7.73
N LYS A 3 -20.55 4.76 8.42
CA LYS A 3 -19.16 5.25 8.58
C LYS A 3 -18.25 4.30 9.38
N LYS A 4 -18.80 3.55 10.33
CA LYS A 4 -18.00 2.69 11.25
C LYS A 4 -17.54 1.41 10.55
N GLU A 5 -18.43 0.78 9.79
CA GLU A 5 -18.13 -0.44 9.02
C GLU A 5 -17.08 -0.16 7.93
N LEU A 6 -17.16 1.00 7.27
CA LEU A 6 -16.19 1.35 6.25
C LEU A 6 -14.78 1.56 6.83
N ILE A 7 -14.66 2.11 8.04
CA ILE A 7 -13.36 2.27 8.71
C ILE A 7 -12.78 0.90 9.08
N ILE A 8 -13.62 -0.04 9.52
CA ILE A 8 -13.21 -1.42 9.83
C ILE A 8 -12.72 -2.12 8.56
N LEU A 9 -13.46 -2.00 7.45
CA LEU A 9 -13.09 -2.57 6.16
C LEU A 9 -11.74 -2.02 5.64
N LEU A 10 -11.53 -0.70 5.72
CA LEU A 10 -10.28 -0.06 5.31
C LEU A 10 -9.09 -0.56 6.17
N ASN A 11 -9.28 -0.73 7.48
CA ASN A 11 -8.24 -1.29 8.34
C ASN A 11 -7.91 -2.75 7.97
N LEU A 12 -8.92 -3.56 7.68
CA LEU A 12 -8.71 -4.95 7.26
C LEU A 12 -7.90 -5.01 5.95
N LEU A 13 -8.29 -4.18 4.97
CA LEU A 13 -7.64 -4.13 3.68
C LEU A 13 -6.17 -3.66 3.79
N ARG A 14 -5.89 -2.70 4.68
CA ARG A 14 -4.53 -2.27 5.02
C ARG A 14 -3.69 -3.43 5.58
N ILE A 15 -4.26 -4.24 6.47
CA ILE A 15 -3.56 -5.39 7.06
C ILE A 15 -3.25 -6.43 5.97
N ILE A 16 -4.22 -6.74 5.10
CA ILE A 16 -4.04 -7.73 4.03
C ILE A 16 -2.95 -7.29 3.06
N PHE A 17 -3.00 -6.04 2.56
CA PHE A 17 -1.97 -5.54 1.64
C PHE A 17 -0.59 -5.44 2.29
N GLY A 18 -0.53 -5.01 3.55
CA GLY A 18 0.72 -4.99 4.31
C GLY A 18 1.30 -6.40 4.52
N PHE A 19 0.45 -7.40 4.77
CA PHE A 19 0.87 -8.78 4.97
C PHE A 19 1.43 -9.39 3.67
N ILE A 20 0.76 -9.18 2.54
CA ILE A 20 1.24 -9.64 1.23
C ILE A 20 2.57 -8.97 0.87
N GLY A 21 2.67 -7.64 1.03
CA GLY A 21 3.91 -6.90 0.80
C GLY A 21 5.05 -7.38 1.70
N GLY A 22 4.75 -7.67 2.97
CA GLY A 22 5.73 -8.20 3.92
C GLY A 22 6.25 -9.59 3.53
N ILE A 23 5.37 -10.51 3.12
CA ILE A 23 5.78 -11.84 2.65
C ILE A 23 6.68 -11.72 1.42
N LEU A 24 6.32 -10.88 0.46
CA LEU A 24 7.14 -10.64 -0.74
C LEU A 24 8.52 -10.06 -0.38
N ALA A 25 8.57 -9.10 0.54
CA ALA A 25 9.81 -8.51 1.00
C ALA A 25 10.72 -9.53 1.69
N ILE A 26 10.15 -10.35 2.59
CA ILE A 26 10.89 -11.43 3.27
C ILE A 26 11.39 -12.45 2.24
N TYR A 27 10.55 -12.84 1.28
CA TYR A 27 10.93 -13.78 0.24
C TYR A 27 12.13 -13.26 -0.58
N MET A 28 12.13 -11.99 -1.01
CA MET A 28 13.26 -11.40 -1.73
C MET A 28 14.53 -11.36 -0.90
N LEU A 29 14.42 -10.96 0.37
CA LEU A 29 15.56 -10.85 1.28
C LEU A 29 16.21 -12.21 1.54
N VAL A 30 15.40 -13.26 1.74
CA VAL A 30 15.90 -14.62 2.00
C VAL A 30 16.49 -15.24 0.73
N THR A 31 15.83 -15.06 -0.41
CA THR A 31 16.22 -15.72 -1.67
C THR A 31 17.33 -14.96 -2.40
N GLY A 32 17.59 -13.69 -2.05
CA GLY A 32 18.50 -12.80 -2.77
C GLY A 32 18.05 -12.47 -4.20
N ASN A 33 16.85 -12.92 -4.58
CA ASN A 33 16.27 -12.75 -5.92
C ASN A 33 15.44 -11.47 -5.96
N TYR A 34 16.11 -10.37 -6.29
CA TYR A 34 15.49 -9.07 -6.56
C TYR A 34 14.92 -9.01 -7.99
N LEU A 35 14.18 -10.03 -8.38
CA LEU A 35 13.53 -10.04 -9.69
C LEU A 35 12.64 -8.79 -9.80
N VAL A 36 12.85 -8.04 -10.88
CA VAL A 36 12.17 -6.78 -11.16
C VAL A 36 10.64 -6.93 -11.04
N SER A 37 10.10 -8.06 -11.52
CA SER A 37 8.67 -8.39 -11.44
C SER A 37 8.17 -8.54 -10.00
N LEU A 38 8.94 -9.17 -9.11
CA LEU A 38 8.56 -9.32 -7.71
C LEU A 38 8.64 -7.97 -6.99
N LEU A 39 9.68 -7.17 -7.30
CA LEU A 39 9.92 -5.87 -6.65
C LEU A 39 8.82 -4.88 -7.03
N SER A 40 8.42 -4.88 -8.29
CA SER A 40 7.22 -4.20 -8.78
C SER A 40 5.96 -4.68 -8.05
N LEU A 41 5.75 -5.98 -7.90
CA LEU A 41 4.59 -6.53 -7.19
C LEU A 41 4.55 -6.08 -5.70
N MET A 42 5.68 -6.13 -5.00
CA MET A 42 5.81 -5.65 -3.62
C MET A 42 5.48 -4.16 -3.52
N SER A 43 6.07 -3.35 -4.41
CA SER A 43 5.80 -1.92 -4.47
C SER A 43 4.34 -1.63 -4.75
N LEU A 44 3.67 -2.41 -5.60
CA LEU A 44 2.24 -2.27 -5.88
C LEU A 44 1.40 -2.50 -4.62
N PHE A 45 1.65 -3.59 -3.87
CA PHE A 45 0.93 -3.87 -2.63
C PHE A 45 1.20 -2.83 -1.54
N MET A 46 2.44 -2.32 -1.43
CA MET A 46 2.74 -1.19 -0.55
C MET A 46 2.01 0.09 -0.98
N GLY A 47 1.96 0.38 -2.28
CA GLY A 47 1.22 1.52 -2.83
C GLY A 47 -0.26 1.46 -2.48
N LEU A 48 -0.89 0.30 -2.66
CA LEU A 48 -2.29 0.07 -2.26
C LEU A 48 -2.49 0.23 -0.75
N MET A 49 -1.55 -0.24 0.08
CA MET A 49 -1.59 -0.04 1.53
C MET A 49 -1.56 1.45 1.88
N PHE A 50 -0.66 2.23 1.27
CA PHE A 50 -0.58 3.68 1.48
C PHE A 50 -1.82 4.41 0.98
N PHE A 51 -2.43 3.96 -0.13
CA PHE A 51 -3.67 4.51 -0.65
C PHE A 51 -4.81 4.35 0.36
N VAL A 52 -4.99 3.14 0.88
CA VAL A 52 -6.00 2.84 1.91
C VAL A 52 -5.76 3.67 3.18
N MET A 53 -4.48 3.84 3.57
CA MET A 53 -4.10 4.64 4.73
C MET A 53 -4.39 6.13 4.52
N GLY A 54 -4.05 6.68 3.36
CA GLY A 54 -4.37 8.06 2.99
C GLY A 54 -5.88 8.34 2.99
N VAL A 55 -6.68 7.44 2.41
CA VAL A 55 -8.16 7.56 2.42
C VAL A 55 -8.73 7.51 3.85
N SER A 56 -8.15 6.67 4.72
CA SER A 56 -8.54 6.57 6.13
C SER A 56 -8.20 7.82 6.94
N ASP A 57 -7.01 8.39 6.72
CA ASP A 57 -6.52 9.59 7.42
C ASP A 57 -7.27 10.87 6.99
N VAL A 58 -7.58 11.00 5.69
CA VAL A 58 -8.47 12.07 5.20
C VAL A 58 -9.84 12.00 5.89
N LYS A 59 -10.37 10.80 6.12
CA LYS A 59 -11.65 10.61 6.85
C LYS A 59 -11.57 10.91 8.34
N LYS A 60 -10.41 10.74 8.97
CA LYS A 60 -10.18 11.01 10.41
C LYS A 60 -9.78 12.45 10.71
N SER A 61 -9.99 13.39 9.79
CA SER A 61 -9.65 14.81 9.95
C SER A 61 -8.14 15.14 10.03
N HIS A 62 -7.27 14.16 9.77
CA HIS A 62 -5.81 14.34 9.68
C HIS A 62 -5.42 14.68 8.23
N LYS A 63 -5.94 15.81 7.74
CA LYS A 63 -5.91 16.16 6.31
C LYS A 63 -4.51 16.17 5.72
N PHE A 64 -3.51 16.71 6.43
CA PHE A 64 -2.14 16.83 5.91
C PHE A 64 -1.44 15.47 5.72
N SER A 65 -1.56 14.57 6.71
CA SER A 65 -1.06 13.18 6.63
C SER A 65 -1.77 12.38 5.52
N GLY A 66 -3.09 12.57 5.41
CA GLY A 66 -3.88 11.89 4.39
C GLY A 66 -3.48 12.25 2.95
N TYR A 67 -3.24 13.54 2.67
CA TYR A 67 -2.81 13.98 1.34
C TYR A 67 -1.38 13.53 0.99
N SER A 68 -0.45 13.56 1.95
CA SER A 68 0.92 13.09 1.69
C SER A 68 0.95 11.58 1.43
N MET A 69 0.20 10.79 2.19
CA MET A 69 0.08 9.34 1.97
C MET A 69 -0.62 9.02 0.65
N PHE A 70 -1.63 9.81 0.26
CA PHE A 70 -2.30 9.65 -1.03
C PHE A 70 -1.36 9.93 -2.21
N LEU A 71 -0.61 11.04 -2.16
CA LEU A 71 0.40 11.37 -3.17
C LEU A 71 1.52 10.32 -3.24
N ALA A 72 2.02 9.89 -2.08
CA ALA A 72 3.01 8.82 -1.98
C ALA A 72 2.49 7.53 -2.61
N SER A 73 1.23 7.16 -2.36
CA SER A 73 0.62 5.98 -2.96
C SER A 73 0.56 6.06 -4.49
N GLY A 74 0.18 7.21 -5.04
CA GLY A 74 0.14 7.42 -6.48
C GLY A 74 1.53 7.28 -7.12
N PHE A 75 2.55 7.86 -6.48
CA PHE A 75 3.93 7.72 -6.93
C PHE A 75 4.41 6.27 -6.88
N ILE A 76 4.17 5.56 -5.76
CA ILE A 76 4.58 4.16 -5.59
C ILE A 76 3.89 3.24 -6.61
N ILE A 77 2.59 3.45 -6.87
CA ILE A 77 1.85 2.69 -7.90
C ILE A 77 2.41 2.99 -9.29
N PHE A 78 2.68 4.25 -9.60
CA PHE A 78 3.31 4.63 -10.88
C PHE A 78 4.66 3.94 -11.06
N VAL A 79 5.53 3.98 -10.03
CA VAL A 79 6.82 3.30 -10.05
C VAL A 79 6.67 1.79 -10.22
N ALA A 80 5.70 1.18 -9.55
CA ALA A 80 5.42 -0.26 -9.70
C ALA A 80 5.03 -0.60 -11.14
N VAL A 81 4.10 0.14 -11.75
CA VAL A 81 3.68 -0.07 -13.14
C VAL A 81 4.82 0.16 -14.11
N TYR A 82 5.60 1.23 -13.94
CA TYR A 82 6.75 1.55 -14.79
C TYR A 82 7.83 0.47 -14.70
N THR A 83 8.10 -0.04 -13.50
CA THR A 83 9.12 -1.08 -13.26
C THR A 83 8.66 -2.45 -13.76
N PHE A 84 7.35 -2.66 -13.94
CA PHE A 84 6.80 -3.91 -14.46
C PHE A 84 6.94 -4.04 -15.99
N ILE A 85 6.99 -2.91 -16.69
CA ILE A 85 7.13 -2.81 -18.15
C ILE A 85 8.61 -2.89 -18.53
#